data_AF-A0A954YMI7-F1
#
_entry.id   AF-A0A954YMI7-F1
#
_cell.length_a   1.000
_cell.length_b   1.000
_cell.length_c   1.000
_cell.angle_alpha   90.00
_cell.angle_beta   90.00
_cell.angle_gamma   90.00
#
_symmetry.space_group_name_H-M   'P 1'
#
loop_
_entity.id
_entity.type
_entity.pdbx_description
1 polymer ?
#
loop_
_entity_poly.entity_id
_entity_poly.type
_entity_poly.pdbx_seq_one_letter_code
_entity_poly.pdbx_strand_id
1 'polypeptide(L)'
;MPSKNPLKIQFTLRDRDILAALARTPLTATQLLEMSQTFVEPFTQERLVRRRLQALTAAGWAATFRYFTTEAGVLNYYKVAPAGYRLLNGEDAILPKRSFFNPVSPSLQQHTRDLADFIVHTQVHALRFRSQLPPT
;
A
#
# COMPACT_ATOMS: atom_id res chain seq x y z
N MET A 1 3.38 -3.46 30.93
CA MET A 1 3.41 -3.26 29.46
C MET A 1 2.40 -2.17 29.13
N PRO A 2 2.76 -1.07 28.43
CA PRO A 2 1.75 -0.08 28.11
C PRO A 2 0.83 -0.66 27.03
N SER A 3 -0.40 -0.95 27.44
CA SER A 3 -1.53 -1.17 26.55
C SER A 3 -1.70 0.10 25.71
N LYS A 4 -1.25 0.06 24.46
CA LYS A 4 -1.57 1.11 23.49
C LYS A 4 -3.03 0.94 23.16
N ASN A 5 -3.85 1.78 23.77
CA ASN A 5 -5.22 2.03 23.34
C ASN A 5 -5.22 2.13 21.81
N PRO A 6 -5.87 1.23 21.05
CA PRO A 6 -5.86 1.33 19.61
C PRO A 6 -6.61 2.62 19.29
N LEU A 7 -5.88 3.65 18.85
CA LEU A 7 -6.50 4.85 18.29
C LEU A 7 -7.46 4.34 17.23
N LYS A 8 -8.76 4.53 17.49
CA LYS A 8 -9.86 4.04 16.66
C LYS A 8 -9.82 4.85 15.36
N ILE A 9 -8.92 4.47 14.46
CA ILE A 9 -8.79 5.07 13.14
C ILE A 9 -10.11 4.82 12.43
N GLN A 10 -10.77 5.90 11.98
CA GLN A 10 -11.93 5.77 11.12
C GLN A 10 -11.46 5.34 9.73
N PHE A 11 -12.05 4.26 9.22
CA PHE A 11 -11.82 3.78 7.87
C PHE A 11 -12.39 4.78 6.86
N THR A 12 -11.56 5.25 5.93
CA THR A 12 -11.94 6.24 4.91
C THR A 12 -11.83 5.68 3.49
N LEU A 13 -12.35 6.41 2.49
CA LEU A 13 -12.16 6.07 1.08
C LEU A 13 -10.67 5.98 0.70
N ARG A 14 -9.86 6.89 1.23
CA ARG A 14 -8.41 6.84 1.04
C ARG A 14 -7.78 5.57 1.62
N ASP A 15 -8.26 5.06 2.75
CA ASP A 15 -7.75 3.79 3.30
C ASP A 15 -8.12 2.62 2.41
N ARG A 16 -9.36 2.60 1.90
CA ARG A 16 -9.80 1.59 0.94
C ARG A 16 -8.86 1.57 -0.27
N ASP A 17 -8.55 2.73 -0.84
CA ASP A 17 -7.65 2.85 -1.99
C ASP A 17 -6.22 2.38 -1.66
N ILE A 18 -5.69 2.75 -0.49
CA ILE A 18 -4.39 2.26 -0.02
C ILE A 18 -4.39 0.74 0.12
N LEU A 19 -5.37 0.17 0.81
CA LEU A 19 -5.44 -1.28 1.04
C LEU A 19 -5.63 -2.04 -0.27
N ALA A 20 -6.43 -1.50 -1.21
CA ALA A 20 -6.60 -2.06 -2.54
C ALA A 20 -5.30 -2.04 -3.35
N ALA A 21 -4.52 -0.95 -3.27
CA ALA A 21 -3.20 -0.87 -3.89
C ALA A 21 -2.24 -1.92 -3.29
N LEU A 22 -2.16 -2.01 -1.96
CA LEU A 22 -1.29 -2.95 -1.24
C LEU A 22 -1.71 -4.43 -1.41
N ALA A 23 -2.97 -4.69 -1.75
CA ALA A 23 -3.46 -6.04 -2.08
C ALA A 23 -3.02 -6.50 -3.47
N ARG A 24 -2.66 -5.57 -4.38
CA ARG A 24 -2.15 -5.91 -5.73
C ARG A 24 -0.66 -6.19 -5.71
N THR A 25 0.11 -5.34 -5.04
CA THR A 25 1.56 -5.48 -4.94
C THR A 25 2.09 -4.76 -3.69
N PRO A 26 3.20 -5.23 -3.08
CA PRO A 26 3.87 -4.47 -2.03
C PRO A 26 4.37 -3.12 -2.57
N LEU A 27 4.19 -2.04 -1.80
CA LEU A 27 4.55 -0.68 -2.22
C LEU A 27 5.38 0.04 -1.16
N THR A 28 6.31 0.87 -1.61
CA THR A 28 6.97 1.89 -0.78
C THR A 28 6.06 3.11 -0.59
N ALA A 29 6.41 3.98 0.36
CA ALA A 29 5.66 5.24 0.54
C ALA A 29 5.75 6.15 -0.70
N THR A 30 6.88 6.15 -1.40
CA THR A 30 7.10 6.94 -2.63
C THR A 30 6.26 6.40 -3.79
N GLN A 31 6.28 5.09 -4.03
CA GLN A 31 5.43 4.44 -5.03
C GLN A 31 3.93 4.68 -4.74
N LEU A 32 3.53 4.61 -3.47
CA LEU A 32 2.15 4.86 -3.07
C LEU A 32 1.75 6.33 -3.22
N LEU A 33 2.67 7.28 -2.99
CA LEU A 33 2.43 8.70 -3.28
C LEU A 33 2.12 8.89 -4.77
N GLU A 34 2.95 8.32 -5.64
CA GLU A 34 2.73 8.40 -7.09
C GLU A 34 1.40 7.77 -7.49
N MET A 35 1.15 6.54 -7.03
CA MET A 35 -0.09 5.80 -7.29
C MET A 35 -1.34 6.54 -6.78
N SER A 36 -1.21 7.33 -5.71
CA SER A 36 -2.32 8.06 -5.13
C SER A 36 -2.97 9.08 -6.06
N GLN A 37 -2.31 9.47 -7.16
CA GLN A 37 -2.95 10.24 -8.24
C GLN A 37 -4.21 9.55 -8.80
N THR A 38 -4.30 8.23 -8.68
CA THR A 38 -5.45 7.42 -9.11
C THR A 38 -6.53 7.25 -8.05
N PHE A 39 -6.29 7.72 -6.83
CA PHE A 39 -7.22 7.58 -5.72
C PHE A 39 -8.31 8.64 -5.81
N VAL A 40 -9.43 8.39 -5.12
CA VAL A 40 -10.47 9.42 -4.96
C VAL A 40 -9.92 10.62 -4.20
N GLU A 41 -9.06 10.37 -3.21
CA GLU A 41 -8.42 11.38 -2.40
C GLU A 41 -6.87 11.26 -2.47
N PRO A 42 -6.22 11.88 -3.46
CA PRO A 42 -4.77 11.81 -3.61
C PRO A 42 -3.99 12.36 -2.40
N PHE A 43 -2.72 11.98 -2.30
CA PHE A 43 -1.77 12.58 -1.36
C PHE A 43 -0.94 13.66 -2.07
N THR A 44 -0.55 14.70 -1.32
CA THR A 44 0.27 15.80 -1.84
C THR A 44 1.76 15.65 -1.53
N GLN A 45 2.13 14.83 -0.54
CA GLN A 45 3.51 14.66 -0.10
C GLN A 45 3.72 13.32 0.61
N GLU A 46 4.92 12.77 0.50
CA GLU A 46 5.28 11.45 1.01
C GLU A 46 5.12 11.35 2.54
N ARG A 47 5.37 12.44 3.26
CA ARG A 47 5.19 12.51 4.72
C ARG A 47 3.76 12.15 5.15
N LEU A 48 2.74 12.57 4.39
CA LEU A 48 1.35 12.25 4.70
C LEU A 48 1.05 10.77 4.44
N VAL A 49 1.63 10.21 3.39
CA VAL A 49 1.54 8.78 3.07
C VAL A 49 2.14 7.96 4.22
N ARG A 50 3.37 8.27 4.64
CA ARG A 50 4.04 7.60 5.76
C ARG A 50 3.23 7.70 7.06
N ARG A 51 2.70 8.88 7.38
CA ARG A 51 1.84 9.08 8.56
C ARG A 51 0.59 8.19 8.48
N ARG A 52 -0.05 8.09 7.32
CA ARG A 52 -1.24 7.25 7.16
C ARG A 52 -0.90 5.77 7.24
N LEU A 53 0.15 5.32 6.56
CA LEU A 53 0.64 3.93 6.64
C LEU A 53 1.02 3.53 8.07
N GLN A 54 1.61 4.43 8.85
CA GLN A 54 1.89 4.19 10.27
C GLN A 54 0.61 3.96 11.06
N ALA A 55 -0.44 4.75 10.81
CA ALA A 55 -1.74 4.57 11.47
C ALA A 55 -2.42 3.25 11.06
N LEU A 56 -2.38 2.90 9.76
CA LEU A 56 -2.90 1.63 9.26
C LEU A 56 -2.14 0.43 9.81
N THR A 57 -0.82 0.54 9.96
CA THR A 57 0.02 -0.50 10.57
C THR A 57 -0.27 -0.64 12.06
N ALA A 58 -0.45 0.48 12.78
CA ALA A 58 -0.83 0.47 14.19
C ALA A 58 -2.23 -0.14 14.42
N ALA A 59 -3.13 -0.01 13.46
CA ALA A 59 -4.45 -0.64 13.46
C ALA A 59 -4.45 -2.11 12.97
N GLY A 60 -3.30 -2.63 12.52
CA GLY A 60 -3.20 -4.00 11.99
C GLY A 60 -3.82 -4.20 10.61
N TRP A 61 -4.11 -3.13 9.87
CA TRP A 61 -4.66 -3.20 8.51
C TRP A 61 -3.58 -3.28 7.43
N ALA A 62 -2.38 -2.79 7.73
CA ALA A 62 -1.19 -2.95 6.92
C ALA A 62 -0.03 -3.53 7.75
N ALA A 63 0.99 -4.04 7.07
CA ALA A 63 2.24 -4.49 7.65
C ALA A 63 3.41 -3.75 6.99
N THR A 64 4.45 -3.48 7.78
CA THR A 64 5.69 -2.83 7.31
C THR A 64 6.83 -3.83 7.31
N PHE A 65 7.62 -3.82 6.24
CA PHE A 65 8.78 -4.67 6.06
C PHE A 65 9.94 -3.86 5.50
N ARG A 66 11.16 -4.40 5.59
CA ARG A 66 12.38 -3.75 5.09
C ARG A 66 12.86 -4.45 3.84
N TYR A 67 13.26 -3.67 2.85
CA TYR A 67 14.11 -4.19 1.78
C TYR A 67 15.50 -4.52 2.33
N PHE A 68 16.10 -5.57 1.80
CA PHE A 68 17.53 -5.82 1.90
C PHE A 68 18.22 -4.91 0.89
N THR A 69 18.76 -3.79 1.37
CA THR A 69 19.51 -2.85 0.55
C THR A 69 20.98 -2.87 0.96
N THR A 70 21.87 -2.76 -0.03
CA THR A 70 23.32 -2.57 0.19
C THR A 70 23.68 -1.09 0.36
N GLU A 71 22.75 -0.17 0.06
CA GLU A 71 22.93 1.27 0.16
C GLU A 71 22.58 1.83 1.55
N ALA A 72 23.15 2.98 1.89
CA ALA A 72 22.93 3.68 3.14
C ALA A 72 21.49 4.26 3.21
N GLY A 73 20.57 3.51 3.81
CA GLY A 73 19.22 3.96 4.10
C GLY A 73 18.25 2.80 4.33
N VAL A 74 17.30 2.97 5.25
CA VAL A 74 16.24 1.97 5.47
C VAL A 74 15.08 2.24 4.52
N LEU A 75 14.96 1.43 3.47
CA LEU A 75 13.80 1.45 2.59
C LEU A 75 12.75 0.46 3.08
N ASN A 76 11.61 0.99 3.53
CA ASN A 76 10.46 0.17 3.92
C ASN A 76 9.49 -0.01 2.75
N TYR A 77 8.92 -1.21 2.65
CA TYR A 77 7.74 -1.49 1.86
C TYR A 77 6.61 -1.97 2.76
N TYR A 78 5.40 -1.84 2.24
CA TYR A 78 4.17 -2.14 2.96
C TYR A 78 3.40 -3.22 2.21
N LYS A 79 2.68 -4.04 2.97
CA LYS A 79 1.72 -5.01 2.44
C LYS A 79 0.41 -4.87 3.20
N VAL A 80 -0.69 -5.28 2.59
CA VAL A 80 -1.96 -5.42 3.31
C VAL A 80 -1.80 -6.52 4.37
N ALA A 81 -2.39 -6.33 5.55
CA ALA A 81 -2.45 -7.34 6.60
C ALA A 81 -3.81 -8.09 6.54
N PRO A 82 -3.96 -9.27 7.18
CA PRO A 82 -5.20 -10.04 7.09
C PRO A 82 -6.47 -9.26 7.47
N ALA A 83 -6.42 -8.44 8.52
CA ALA A 83 -7.55 -7.61 8.93
C ALA A 83 -7.89 -6.54 7.88
N GLY A 84 -6.87 -5.90 7.28
CA GLY A 84 -7.09 -4.95 6.18
C GLY A 84 -7.64 -5.61 4.91
N TYR A 85 -7.23 -6.85 4.64
CA TYR A 85 -7.75 -7.62 3.51
C TYR A 85 -9.24 -7.94 3.68
N ARG A 86 -9.66 -8.36 4.88
CA ARG A 86 -11.08 -8.54 5.21
C ARG A 86 -11.86 -7.23 5.17
N LEU A 87 -11.28 -6.14 5.66
CA LEU A 87 -11.91 -4.83 5.57
C LEU A 87 -12.20 -4.41 4.12
N LEU A 88 -11.35 -4.83 3.17
CA LEU A 88 -11.53 -4.57 1.74
C LEU A 88 -12.54 -5.52 1.06
N ASN A 89 -12.53 -6.80 1.43
CA ASN A 89 -13.23 -7.86 0.70
C ASN A 89 -14.45 -8.45 1.43
N GLY A 90 -14.73 -8.00 2.64
CA GLY A 90 -15.74 -8.56 3.55
C GLY A 90 -15.12 -9.34 4.71
N GLU A 91 -15.79 -9.32 5.87
CA GLU A 91 -15.31 -9.98 7.09
C GLU A 91 -15.07 -11.48 6.90
N ASP A 92 -15.94 -12.13 6.12
CA ASP A 92 -15.89 -13.56 5.82
C ASP A 92 -15.01 -13.90 4.58
N ALA A 93 -14.23 -12.94 4.08
CA ALA A 93 -13.38 -13.17 2.92
C ALA A 93 -12.36 -14.29 3.20
N ILE A 94 -12.28 -15.24 2.27
CA ILE A 94 -11.27 -16.31 2.29
C ILE A 94 -9.90 -15.65 2.11
N LEU A 95 -9.03 -15.84 3.10
CA LEU A 95 -7.69 -15.27 3.06
C LEU A 95 -6.81 -15.99 2.03
N PRO A 96 -5.98 -15.26 1.28
CA PRO A 96 -4.89 -15.86 0.50
C PRO A 96 -3.93 -16.68 1.35
N LYS A 97 -3.03 -17.42 0.67
CA LYS A 97 -1.94 -18.15 1.33
C LYS A 97 -1.11 -17.22 2.23
N ARG A 98 -0.54 -17.75 3.32
CA ARG A 98 0.27 -16.98 4.29
C ARG A 98 1.39 -16.16 3.64
N SER A 99 2.02 -16.67 2.57
CA SER A 99 3.05 -15.94 1.81
C SER A 99 2.59 -14.60 1.26
N PHE A 100 1.30 -14.45 0.98
CA PHE A 100 0.71 -13.18 0.55
C PHE A 100 0.87 -12.08 1.60
N PHE A 101 0.86 -12.41 2.90
CA PHE A 101 0.98 -11.44 4.00
C PHE A 101 2.40 -11.32 4.56
N ASN A 102 3.24 -12.33 4.33
CA ASN A 102 4.61 -12.39 4.84
C ASN A 102 5.57 -11.49 4.04
N PRO A 103 6.77 -11.19 4.59
CA PRO A 103 7.81 -10.48 3.85
C PRO A 103 8.12 -11.16 2.50
N VAL A 104 8.45 -10.34 1.51
CA VAL A 104 9.00 -10.81 0.23
C VAL A 104 10.40 -11.37 0.49
N SER A 105 10.70 -12.56 -0.04
CA SER A 105 12.02 -13.18 0.12
C SER A 105 13.10 -12.28 -0.47
N PRO A 106 14.33 -12.25 0.10
CA PRO A 106 15.39 -11.37 -0.37
C PRO A 106 15.66 -11.52 -1.88
N SER A 107 15.65 -12.75 -2.40
CA SER A 107 15.85 -13.05 -3.82
C SER A 107 14.79 -12.48 -4.77
N LEU A 108 13.58 -12.21 -4.28
CA LEU A 108 12.46 -11.70 -5.08
C LEU A 108 12.21 -10.21 -4.88
N GLN A 109 12.92 -9.57 -3.96
CA GLN A 109 12.66 -8.19 -3.58
C GLN A 109 12.88 -7.21 -4.74
N GLN A 110 13.96 -7.36 -5.50
CA GLN A 110 14.21 -6.48 -6.66
C GLN A 110 13.10 -6.65 -7.71
N HIS A 111 12.82 -7.88 -8.12
CA HIS A 111 11.77 -8.17 -9.08
C HIS A 111 10.39 -7.64 -8.63
N THR A 112 10.07 -7.80 -7.35
CA THR A 112 8.80 -7.30 -6.79
C THR A 112 8.74 -5.77 -6.80
N ARG A 113 9.86 -5.10 -6.54
CA ARG A 113 9.97 -3.64 -6.61
C ARG A 113 9.77 -3.15 -8.05
N ASP A 114 10.43 -3.77 -9.02
CA ASP A 114 10.30 -3.41 -10.43
C ASP A 114 8.87 -3.62 -10.94
N LEU A 115 8.23 -4.73 -10.53
CA LEU A 115 6.83 -4.99 -10.83
C LEU A 115 5.91 -3.93 -10.21
N ALA A 116 6.21 -3.49 -8.98
CA ALA A 116 5.46 -2.43 -8.34
C ALA A 116 5.61 -1.10 -9.10
N ASP A 117 6.82 -0.73 -9.52
CA ASP A 117 7.06 0.47 -10.35
C ASP A 117 6.28 0.40 -11.68
N PHE A 118 6.33 -0.76 -12.34
CA PHE A 118 5.56 -0.99 -13.58
C PHE A 118 4.04 -0.81 -13.36
N ILE A 119 3.48 -1.39 -12.30
CA ILE A 119 2.05 -1.27 -11.98
C ILE A 119 1.69 0.20 -11.69
N VAL A 120 2.48 0.89 -10.88
CA VAL A 120 2.24 2.29 -10.50
C VAL A 120 2.25 3.18 -11.73
N HIS A 121 3.31 3.10 -12.55
CA HIS A 121 3.41 3.88 -13.78
C HIS A 121 2.25 3.57 -14.73
N THR A 122 1.91 2.30 -14.94
CA THR A 122 0.80 1.92 -15.83
C THR A 122 -0.52 2.54 -15.39
N GLN A 123 -0.84 2.51 -14.09
CA GLN A 123 -2.11 3.06 -13.60
C GLN A 123 -2.17 4.59 -13.70
N VAL A 124 -1.07 5.27 -13.37
CA VAL A 124 -1.00 6.73 -13.47
C VAL A 124 -1.06 7.19 -14.93
N HIS A 125 -0.36 6.52 -15.84
CA HIS A 125 -0.42 6.83 -17.26
C HIS A 125 -1.81 6.55 -17.86
N ALA A 126 -2.46 5.45 -17.47
CA ALA A 126 -3.82 5.16 -17.90
C ALA A 126 -4.83 6.24 -17.47
N LEU A 127 -4.71 6.75 -16.24
CA LEU A 127 -5.51 7.88 -15.76
C LEU A 127 -5.28 9.13 -16.62
N ARG A 128 -4.01 9.51 -16.82
CA ARG A 128 -3.65 10.71 -17.60
C ARG A 128 -4.15 10.61 -19.05
N PHE A 129 -4.04 9.45 -19.66
CA PHE A 129 -4.56 9.21 -21.00
C PHE A 129 -6.08 9.37 -21.05
N ARG A 130 -6.81 8.83 -20.06
CA ARG A 130 -8.26 9.02 -19.96
C ARG A 130 -8.65 10.49 -19.85
N SER A 131 -7.91 11.28 -19.08
CA SER A 131 -8.16 12.72 -18.94
C SER A 131 -7.94 13.53 -20.23
N GLN A 132 -7.30 12.94 -21.25
CA GLN A 132 -7.08 13.57 -22.56
C GLN A 132 -8.13 13.18 -23.61
N LEU A 133 -8.99 12.20 -23.33
CA LEU A 133 -10.06 11.80 -24.24
C LEU A 133 -11.24 12.78 -24.15
N PRO A 134 -11.90 13.10 -25.28
CA PRO A 134 -13.10 13.93 -25.26
C PRO A 134 -14.21 13.24 -24.45
N PRO A 135 -15.05 14.01 -23.72
CA PRO A 135 -16.18 13.44 -23.00
C PRO A 135 -17.17 12.79 -24.00
N THR A 136 -17.46 11.51 -23.78
CA THR A 136 -18.49 10.74 -24.50
C THR A 136 -19.90 11.08 -24.03
#